data_AF-A0A6N4T4C0-F1
#
_entry.id   AF-A0A6N4T4C0-F1
#
_cell.length_a   1.000
_cell.length_b   1.000
_cell.length_c   1.000
_cell.angle_alpha   90.00
_cell.angle_beta   90.00
_cell.angle_gamma   90.00
#
_symmetry.space_group_name_H-M   'P 1'
#
loop_
_entity.id
_entity.type
_entity.pdbx_description
1 polymer ?
#
loop_
_entity_poly.entity_id
_entity_poly.type
_entity_poly.pdbx_seq_one_letter_code
_entity_poly.pdbx_strand_id
1 'polypeptide(L)'
;MSLLSYVVPGWLRLVAVAVIAGAMFLLGQLHGERVAGEFHNDYISKQASQTVAIGKAQTKVVTETQTVYKDRFIEVYEQGEKNEQDAPAFVTASDSAACVINAGFVRNYNAAWAGNDTGPPASADREPAGVSLTDVAETTAHNATSCIAWREQALGLRDFYKKLQVVTNTPQE
;
A
#
# COMPACT_ATOMS: atom_id res chain seq x y z
N MET A 1 -20.24 47.35 -64.37
CA MET A 1 -19.77 46.48 -65.48
C MET A 1 -20.31 45.09 -65.24
N SER A 2 -21.19 44.63 -66.11
CA SER A 2 -21.89 43.35 -65.97
C SER A 2 -20.92 42.20 -66.25
N LEU A 3 -20.56 41.43 -65.22
CA LEU A 3 -19.80 40.17 -65.37
C LEU A 3 -20.58 39.10 -66.17
N LEU A 4 -21.85 39.34 -66.49
CA LEU A 4 -22.74 38.42 -67.21
C LEU A 4 -22.59 38.48 -68.74
N SER A 5 -21.85 39.44 -69.31
CA SER A 5 -21.67 39.55 -70.77
C SER A 5 -20.37 38.92 -71.29
N TYR A 6 -19.53 38.34 -70.42
CA TYR A 6 -18.32 37.63 -70.83
C TYR A 6 -18.62 36.14 -71.03
N VAL A 7 -18.51 35.66 -72.27
CA VAL A 7 -18.55 34.22 -72.57
C VAL A 7 -17.26 33.61 -72.02
N VAL A 8 -17.34 33.08 -70.80
CA VAL A 8 -16.22 32.40 -70.13
C VAL A 8 -15.76 31.23 -71.03
N PRO A 9 -14.48 31.20 -71.46
CA PRO A 9 -13.92 30.08 -72.18
C PRO A 9 -14.20 28.75 -71.47
N GLY A 10 -14.54 27.69 -72.22
CA GLY A 10 -14.93 26.40 -71.63
C GLY A 10 -13.91 25.84 -70.63
N TRP A 11 -12.61 26.08 -70.86
CA TRP A 11 -11.53 25.65 -69.96
C TRP A 11 -11.57 26.37 -68.59
N LEU A 12 -11.95 27.65 -68.53
CA LEU A 12 -12.06 28.40 -67.26
C LEU A 12 -13.22 27.88 -66.39
N ARG A 13 -14.32 27.43 -67.00
CA ARG A 13 -15.42 26.78 -66.27
C ARG A 13 -14.98 25.45 -65.65
N LEU A 14 -14.20 24.66 -66.39
CA LEU A 14 -13.63 23.41 -65.88
C LEU A 14 -12.66 23.65 -64.72
N VAL A 15 -11.81 24.68 -64.82
CA VAL A 15 -10.92 25.08 -63.71
C VAL A 15 -11.73 25.49 -62.48
N ALA A 16 -12.77 26.30 -62.63
CA ALA A 16 -13.62 26.71 -61.51
C ALA A 16 -14.27 25.50 -60.82
N VAL A 17 -14.78 24.53 -61.59
CA VAL A 17 -15.35 23.28 -61.04
C VAL A 17 -14.28 22.46 -60.32
N ALA A 18 -13.08 22.33 -60.88
CA ALA A 18 -11.98 21.61 -60.25
C ALA A 18 -11.54 22.26 -58.93
N VAL A 19 -11.49 23.59 -58.86
CA VAL A 19 -11.18 24.34 -57.64
C VAL A 19 -12.26 24.12 -56.57
N ILE A 20 -13.54 24.18 -56.94
CA ILE A 20 -14.65 23.91 -56.00
C ILE A 20 -14.59 22.46 -55.50
N ALA A 21 -14.38 21.49 -56.39
CA ALA A 21 -14.24 20.09 -56.01
C ALA A 21 -13.06 19.86 -55.06
N GLY A 22 -11.91 20.48 -55.34
CA GLY A 22 -10.74 20.46 -54.46
C GLY A 22 -11.01 21.09 -53.10
N ALA A 23 -11.70 22.24 -53.06
CA ALA A 23 -12.07 22.91 -51.81
C ALA A 23 -13.02 22.05 -50.96
N MET A 24 -14.05 21.44 -51.57
CA MET A 24 -14.95 20.52 -50.86
C MET A 24 -14.21 19.29 -50.33
N PHE A 25 -13.29 18.74 -51.11
CA PHE A 25 -12.47 17.60 -50.68
C PHE A 25 -11.61 17.96 -49.46
N LEU A 26 -10.92 19.10 -49.49
CA LEU A 26 -10.09 19.58 -48.37
C LEU A 26 -10.93 19.88 -47.12
N LEU A 27 -12.11 20.50 -47.27
CA LEU A 27 -13.02 20.72 -46.15
C LEU A 27 -13.55 19.41 -45.55
N GLY A 28 -13.83 18.41 -46.40
CA GLY A 28 -14.20 17.07 -45.96
C GLY A 28 -13.09 16.38 -45.17
N GLN A 29 -11.83 16.46 -45.63
CA GLN A 29 -10.67 15.93 -44.90
C GLN A 29 -10.48 16.64 -43.55
N LEU A 30 -10.50 17.98 -43.53
CA LEU A 30 -10.38 18.77 -42.30
C LEU A 30 -11.50 18.48 -41.30
N HIS A 31 -12.74 18.29 -41.77
CA HIS A 31 -13.86 17.91 -40.91
C HIS A 31 -13.65 16.50 -40.34
N GLY A 32 -13.22 15.54 -41.16
CA GLY A 32 -12.90 14.18 -40.73
C GLY A 32 -11.79 14.15 -39.66
N GLU A 33 -10.71 14.89 -39.86
CA GLU A 33 -9.61 15.02 -38.89
C GLU A 33 -10.07 15.67 -37.58
N ARG A 34 -10.93 16.70 -37.64
CA ARG A 34 -11.49 17.33 -36.44
C ARG A 34 -12.36 16.36 -35.64
N VAL A 35 -13.27 15.65 -36.31
CA VAL A 35 -14.15 14.68 -35.65
C VAL A 35 -13.31 13.55 -35.02
N ALA A 36 -12.33 13.02 -35.75
CA ALA A 36 -11.41 12.02 -35.21
C ALA A 36 -10.58 12.56 -34.02
N GLY A 37 -10.11 13.80 -34.11
CA GLY A 37 -9.40 14.48 -33.02
C GLY A 37 -10.26 14.73 -31.78
N GLU A 38 -11.52 15.12 -31.95
CA GLU A 38 -12.49 15.27 -30.87
C GLU A 38 -12.73 13.94 -30.15
N PHE A 39 -12.98 12.86 -30.89
CA PHE A 39 -13.13 11.52 -30.29
C PHE A 39 -11.88 11.08 -29.51
N HIS A 40 -10.69 11.36 -30.04
CA HIS A 40 -9.44 11.01 -29.38
C HIS A 40 -9.22 11.85 -28.11
N ASN A 41 -9.47 13.15 -28.18
CA ASN A 41 -9.35 14.07 -27.03
C ASN A 41 -10.35 13.69 -25.93
N ASP A 42 -11.59 13.37 -26.28
CA ASP A 42 -12.61 12.90 -25.34
C ASP A 42 -12.20 11.58 -24.68
N TYR A 43 -11.66 10.65 -25.46
CA TYR A 43 -11.14 9.39 -24.94
C TYR A 43 -10.01 9.60 -23.93
N ILE A 44 -8.99 10.40 -24.28
CA ILE A 44 -7.87 10.72 -23.38
C ILE A 44 -8.36 11.46 -22.15
N SER A 45 -9.28 12.42 -22.31
CA SER A 45 -9.85 13.18 -21.20
C SER A 45 -10.58 12.27 -20.21
N LYS A 46 -11.40 11.34 -20.71
CA LYS A 46 -12.06 10.33 -19.88
C LYS A 46 -11.04 9.46 -19.15
N GLN A 47 -10.03 8.96 -19.84
CA GLN A 47 -8.97 8.15 -19.22
C GLN A 47 -8.20 8.92 -18.14
N ALA A 48 -7.86 10.20 -18.39
CA ALA A 48 -7.19 11.06 -17.43
C ALA A 48 -8.07 11.31 -16.20
N SER A 49 -9.36 11.57 -16.39
CA SER A 49 -10.31 11.77 -15.29
C SER A 49 -10.44 10.52 -14.41
N GLN A 50 -10.56 9.34 -15.03
CA GLN A 50 -10.61 8.06 -14.31
C GLN A 50 -9.32 7.80 -13.53
N THR A 51 -8.15 8.04 -14.15
CA THR A 51 -6.85 7.88 -13.51
C THR A 51 -6.71 8.79 -12.28
N VAL A 52 -7.10 10.06 -12.39
CA VAL A 52 -7.09 11.01 -11.26
C VAL A 52 -8.02 10.54 -10.14
N ALA A 53 -9.20 10.05 -10.50
CA ALA A 53 -10.20 9.67 -9.51
C ALA A 53 -9.85 8.34 -8.81
N ILE A 54 -9.27 7.37 -9.51
CA ILE A 54 -8.65 6.18 -8.90
C ILE A 54 -7.51 6.61 -7.97
N GLY A 55 -6.62 7.50 -8.42
CA GLY A 55 -5.51 7.99 -7.61
C GLY A 55 -5.99 8.64 -6.30
N LYS A 56 -7.03 9.49 -6.36
CA LYS A 56 -7.65 10.08 -5.15
C LYS A 56 -8.21 9.02 -4.20
N ALA A 57 -8.91 8.01 -4.73
CA ALA A 57 -9.46 6.93 -3.93
C ALA A 57 -8.36 6.08 -3.28
N GLN A 58 -7.27 5.79 -4.00
CA GLN A 58 -6.09 5.11 -3.47
C GLN A 58 -5.42 5.92 -2.36
N THR A 59 -5.22 7.24 -2.54
CA THR A 59 -4.65 8.11 -1.49
C THR A 59 -5.50 8.07 -0.23
N LYS A 60 -6.83 8.15 -0.36
CA LYS A 60 -7.74 8.04 0.79
C LYS A 60 -7.55 6.72 1.54
N VAL A 61 -7.50 5.60 0.82
CA VAL A 61 -7.26 4.27 1.42
C VAL A 61 -5.92 4.22 2.15
N VAL A 62 -4.85 4.73 1.54
CA VAL A 62 -3.51 4.78 2.18
C VAL A 62 -3.56 5.57 3.48
N THR A 63 -4.12 6.78 3.45
CA THR A 63 -4.18 7.65 4.63
C THR A 63 -5.00 7.02 5.75
N GLU A 64 -6.21 6.53 5.46
CA GLU A 64 -7.09 5.93 6.48
C GLU A 64 -6.46 4.69 7.11
N THR A 65 -5.90 3.79 6.28
CA THR A 65 -5.31 2.54 6.79
C THR A 65 -4.02 2.79 7.56
N GLN A 66 -3.20 3.76 7.14
CA GLN A 66 -2.00 4.15 7.86
C GLN A 66 -2.32 4.78 9.21
N THR A 67 -3.33 5.64 9.31
CA THR A 67 -3.75 6.24 10.59
C THR A 67 -4.20 5.16 11.57
N VAL A 68 -5.17 4.31 11.16
CA VAL A 68 -5.70 3.25 12.03
C VAL A 68 -4.61 2.28 12.49
N TYR A 69 -3.69 1.90 11.59
CA TYR A 69 -2.57 1.04 11.94
C TYR A 69 -1.63 1.68 12.96
N LYS A 70 -1.27 2.96 12.76
CA LYS A 70 -0.39 3.68 13.70
C LYS A 70 -0.98 3.78 15.10
N ASP A 71 -2.26 4.10 15.20
CA ASP A 71 -2.94 4.25 16.49
C ASP A 71 -2.90 2.93 17.28
N ARG A 72 -3.22 1.80 16.63
CA ARG A 72 -3.14 0.48 17.26
C ARG A 72 -1.72 0.07 17.63
N PHE A 73 -0.75 0.40 16.78
CA PHE A 73 0.65 0.10 17.05
C PHE A 73 1.13 0.85 18.30
N ILE A 74 0.78 2.12 18.45
CA ILE A 74 1.09 2.92 19.65
C ILE A 74 0.46 2.28 20.88
N GLU A 75 -0.84 1.97 20.84
CA GLU A 75 -1.56 1.35 21.96
C GLU A 75 -0.90 0.04 22.43
N VAL A 76 -0.47 -0.82 21.49
CA VAL A 76 0.22 -2.07 21.81
C VAL A 76 1.53 -1.82 22.55
N TYR A 77 2.35 -0.87 22.08
CA TYR A 77 3.63 -0.56 22.74
C TYR A 77 3.46 0.13 24.08
N GLU A 78 2.51 1.06 24.21
CA GLU A 78 2.22 1.72 25.49
C GLU A 78 1.77 0.71 26.56
N GLN A 79 0.86 -0.19 26.19
CA GLN A 79 0.40 -1.23 27.11
C GLN A 79 1.47 -2.28 27.39
N GLY A 80 2.30 -2.59 26.39
CA GLY A 80 3.42 -3.52 26.49
C GLY A 80 4.50 -3.02 27.45
N GLU A 81 4.95 -1.78 27.28
CA GLU A 81 5.92 -1.12 28.15
C GLU A 81 5.42 -1.06 29.59
N LYS A 82 4.13 -0.75 29.79
CA LYS A 82 3.53 -0.79 31.12
C LYS A 82 3.62 -2.19 31.75
N ASN A 83 3.25 -3.24 31.01
CA ASN A 83 3.29 -4.61 31.54
C ASN A 83 4.73 -5.06 31.85
N GLU A 84 5.70 -4.64 31.04
CA GLU A 84 7.12 -4.88 31.28
C GLU A 84 7.58 -4.17 32.57
N GLN A 85 7.26 -2.89 32.74
CA GLN A 85 7.60 -2.11 33.93
C GLN A 85 6.90 -2.60 35.21
N ASP A 86 5.68 -3.12 35.09
CA ASP A 86 4.91 -3.66 36.21
C ASP A 86 5.40 -5.06 36.64
N ALA A 87 6.23 -5.74 35.84
CA ALA A 87 6.66 -7.11 36.11
C ALA A 87 7.29 -7.33 37.51
N PRO A 88 8.16 -6.44 38.04
CA PRO A 88 8.72 -6.58 39.38
C PRO A 88 7.69 -6.48 40.52
N ALA A 89 6.53 -5.87 40.27
CA ALA A 89 5.45 -5.82 41.26
C ALA A 89 4.71 -7.16 41.40
N PHE A 90 4.72 -7.97 40.33
CA PHE A 90 4.11 -9.31 40.31
C PHE A 90 5.12 -10.43 40.57
N VAL A 91 6.38 -10.23 40.19
CA VAL A 91 7.48 -11.18 40.37
C VAL A 91 8.57 -10.51 41.20
N THR A 92 8.53 -10.76 42.50
CA THR A 92 9.39 -10.06 43.45
C THR A 92 10.81 -10.62 43.47
N ALA A 93 11.75 -9.87 44.05
CA ALA A 93 13.12 -10.36 44.28
C ALA A 93 13.15 -11.63 45.16
N SER A 94 12.22 -11.79 46.11
CA SER A 94 12.11 -13.03 46.89
C SER A 94 11.66 -14.23 46.06
N ASP A 95 10.77 -14.03 45.09
CA ASP A 95 10.35 -15.09 44.16
C ASP A 95 11.51 -15.52 43.27
N SER A 96 12.26 -14.53 42.74
CA SER A 96 13.48 -14.77 41.97
C SER A 96 14.57 -15.50 42.78
N ALA A 97 14.67 -15.26 44.08
CA ALA A 97 15.60 -15.99 44.95
C ALA A 97 15.14 -17.43 45.25
N ALA A 98 13.82 -17.66 45.29
CA ALA A 98 13.23 -18.96 45.55
C ALA A 98 13.16 -19.86 44.30
N CYS A 99 13.22 -19.28 43.10
CA CYS A 99 13.08 -19.98 41.82
C CYS A 99 14.33 -19.82 40.94
N VAL A 100 15.11 -20.89 40.79
CA VAL A 100 16.31 -20.89 39.94
C VAL A 100 15.95 -21.22 38.50
N ILE A 101 16.29 -20.32 37.57
CA ILE A 101 16.29 -20.61 36.14
C ILE A 101 17.57 -21.36 35.76
N ASN A 102 17.44 -22.51 35.12
CA ASN A 102 18.57 -23.36 34.75
C ASN A 102 19.14 -23.01 33.36
N ALA A 103 20.41 -23.32 33.12
CA ALA A 103 21.10 -23.04 31.85
C ALA A 103 20.41 -23.71 30.65
N GLY A 104 19.80 -24.88 30.85
CA GLY A 104 19.05 -25.58 29.81
C GLY A 104 17.81 -24.83 29.34
N PHE A 105 17.07 -24.16 30.24
CA PHE A 105 15.94 -23.30 29.88
C PHE A 105 16.41 -22.17 28.97
N VAL A 106 17.46 -21.45 29.37
CA VAL A 106 18.00 -20.32 28.60
C VAL A 106 18.53 -20.78 27.24
N ARG A 107 19.24 -21.92 27.18
CA ARG A 107 19.73 -22.47 25.91
C ARG A 107 18.58 -22.81 24.96
N ASN A 108 17.56 -23.51 25.45
CA ASN A 108 16.41 -23.87 24.63
C ASN A 108 15.61 -22.64 24.19
N TYR A 109 15.37 -21.70 25.10
CA TYR A 109 14.69 -20.45 24.82
C TYR A 109 15.40 -19.65 23.71
N ASN A 110 16.71 -19.43 23.84
CA ASN A 110 17.48 -18.69 22.85
C ASN A 110 17.51 -19.41 21.50
N ALA A 111 17.64 -20.74 21.49
CA ALA A 111 17.60 -21.52 20.26
C ALA A 111 16.24 -21.37 19.56
N ALA A 112 15.13 -21.43 20.31
CA ALA A 112 13.78 -21.24 19.78
C ALA A 112 13.62 -19.85 19.13
N TRP A 113 14.04 -18.78 19.81
CA TRP A 113 13.98 -17.42 19.27
C TRP A 113 14.90 -17.17 18.08
N ALA A 114 16.04 -17.88 18.02
CA ALA A 114 16.95 -17.82 16.89
C ALA A 114 16.53 -18.73 15.71
N GLY A 115 15.50 -19.56 15.88
CA GLY A 115 15.09 -20.55 14.88
C GLY A 115 16.10 -21.70 14.70
N ASN A 116 16.90 -21.98 15.72
CA ASN A 116 17.96 -22.98 15.72
C ASN A 116 17.56 -24.24 16.51
N ASP A 117 18.20 -25.37 16.21
CA ASP A 117 18.12 -26.55 17.06
C ASP A 117 18.87 -26.32 18.38
N THR A 118 18.27 -26.72 19.49
CA THR A 118 18.88 -26.65 20.83
C THR A 118 19.98 -27.70 21.01
N GLY A 119 19.96 -28.76 20.20
CA GLY A 119 20.83 -29.91 20.35
C GLY A 119 20.43 -30.82 21.51
N PRO A 120 21.17 -31.91 21.75
CA PRO A 120 20.87 -32.85 22.83
C PRO A 120 21.06 -32.21 24.22
N PRO A 121 20.30 -32.64 25.24
CA PRO A 121 20.52 -32.22 26.61
C PRO A 121 21.94 -32.51 27.12
N ALA A 122 22.48 -31.62 27.93
CA ALA A 122 23.80 -31.73 28.56
C ALA A 122 23.69 -31.66 30.09
N SER A 123 24.65 -32.23 30.82
CA SER A 123 24.67 -32.14 32.30
C SER A 123 24.71 -30.69 32.79
N ALA A 124 25.43 -29.82 32.08
CA ALA A 124 25.52 -28.39 32.36
C ALA A 124 24.16 -27.67 32.30
N ASP A 125 23.12 -28.27 31.68
CA ASP A 125 21.78 -27.68 31.65
C ASP A 125 21.13 -27.55 33.02
N ARG A 126 21.62 -28.29 34.02
CA ARG A 126 21.10 -28.27 35.38
C ARG A 126 21.69 -27.16 36.24
N GLU A 127 22.76 -26.51 35.77
CA GLU A 127 23.40 -25.41 36.48
C GLU A 127 22.53 -24.14 36.46
N PRO A 128 22.62 -23.28 37.49
CA PRO A 128 21.95 -21.98 37.48
C PRO A 128 22.43 -21.11 36.32
N ALA A 129 21.50 -20.48 35.60
CA ALA A 129 21.83 -19.59 34.48
C ALA A 129 22.21 -18.17 34.92
N GLY A 130 21.94 -17.80 36.18
CA GLY A 130 22.08 -16.43 36.67
C GLY A 130 21.02 -15.46 36.14
N VAL A 131 19.96 -15.96 35.52
CA VAL A 131 18.80 -15.18 35.06
C VAL A 131 17.72 -15.20 36.14
N SER A 132 17.19 -14.04 36.49
CA SER A 132 16.14 -13.93 37.51
C SER A 132 14.76 -14.27 36.94
N LEU A 133 13.80 -14.63 37.80
CA LEU A 133 12.41 -14.86 37.35
C LEU A 133 11.78 -13.54 36.87
N THR A 134 12.17 -12.42 37.46
CA THR A 134 11.79 -11.07 37.04
C THR A 134 12.30 -10.77 35.63
N ASP A 135 13.56 -11.11 35.31
CA ASP A 135 14.13 -10.91 33.97
C ASP A 135 13.34 -11.71 32.91
N VAL A 136 12.95 -12.95 33.25
CA VAL A 136 12.11 -13.78 32.37
C VAL A 136 10.75 -13.14 32.15
N ALA A 137 10.13 -12.57 33.19
CA ALA A 137 8.84 -11.92 33.10
C ALA A 137 8.89 -10.66 32.22
N GLU A 138 9.88 -9.78 32.44
CA GLU A 138 10.13 -8.59 31.64
C GLU A 138 10.39 -8.95 30.17
N THR A 139 11.31 -9.88 29.92
CA THR A 139 11.62 -10.35 28.56
C THR A 139 10.39 -10.96 27.87
N THR A 140 9.56 -11.69 28.62
CA THR A 140 8.33 -12.29 28.08
C THR A 140 7.31 -11.20 27.71
N ALA A 141 7.12 -10.19 28.55
CA ALA A 141 6.24 -9.06 28.27
C ALA A 141 6.72 -8.28 27.03
N HIS A 142 8.02 -8.00 26.95
CA HIS A 142 8.65 -7.36 25.81
C HIS A 142 8.41 -8.13 24.49
N ASN A 143 8.66 -9.44 24.53
CA ASN A 143 8.52 -10.29 23.36
C ASN A 143 7.05 -10.45 22.94
N ALA A 144 6.13 -10.59 23.89
CA ALA A 144 4.70 -10.63 23.61
C ALA A 144 4.23 -9.33 22.93
N THR A 145 4.70 -8.18 23.41
CA THR A 145 4.43 -6.86 22.81
C THR A 145 4.88 -6.81 21.36
N SER A 146 6.13 -7.22 21.09
CA SER A 146 6.67 -7.26 19.73
C SER A 146 5.86 -8.19 18.81
N CYS A 147 5.47 -9.38 19.28
CA CYS A 147 4.65 -10.31 18.50
C CYS A 147 3.26 -9.74 18.18
N ILE A 148 2.62 -9.09 19.15
CA ILE A 148 1.31 -8.46 18.96
C ILE A 148 1.43 -7.29 17.98
N ALA A 149 2.49 -6.47 18.07
CA ALA A 149 2.73 -5.38 17.15
C ALA A 149 2.91 -5.88 15.69
N TRP A 150 3.70 -6.94 15.49
CA TRP A 150 3.83 -7.57 14.17
C TRP A 150 2.51 -8.13 13.64
N ARG A 151 1.66 -8.69 14.53
CA ARG A 151 0.31 -9.13 14.15
C ARG A 151 -0.54 -7.96 13.67
N GLU A 152 -0.57 -6.84 14.40
CA GLU A 152 -1.33 -5.65 13.99
C GLU A 152 -0.83 -5.08 12.67
N GLN A 153 0.48 -5.11 12.43
CA GLN A 153 1.07 -4.73 11.14
C GLN A 153 0.61 -5.63 9.99
N ALA A 154 0.66 -6.94 10.18
CA ALA A 154 0.19 -7.89 9.16
C ALA A 154 -1.31 -7.73 8.87
N LEU A 155 -2.12 -7.51 9.90
CA LEU A 155 -3.56 -7.26 9.75
C LEU A 155 -3.84 -5.95 9.02
N GLY A 156 -3.10 -4.88 9.36
CA GLY A 156 -3.19 -3.57 8.71
C GLY A 156 -2.83 -3.64 7.23
N LEU A 157 -1.72 -4.30 6.89
CA LEU A 157 -1.30 -4.52 5.49
C LEU A 157 -2.34 -5.31 4.69
N ARG A 158 -2.95 -6.33 5.30
CA ARG A 158 -3.99 -7.13 4.66
C ARG A 158 -5.26 -6.30 4.38
N ASP A 159 -5.69 -5.47 5.33
CA ASP A 159 -6.84 -4.57 5.13
C ASP A 159 -6.54 -3.51 4.07
N PHE A 160 -5.35 -2.90 4.13
CA PHE A 160 -4.85 -1.98 3.13
C PHE A 160 -4.92 -2.57 1.72
N TYR A 161 -4.35 -3.76 1.52
CA TYR A 161 -4.32 -4.41 0.21
C TYR A 161 -5.72 -4.71 -0.33
N LYS A 162 -6.62 -5.22 0.53
CA LYS A 162 -8.02 -5.48 0.15
C LYS A 162 -8.73 -4.21 -0.31
N LYS A 163 -8.61 -3.13 0.46
CA LYS A 163 -9.22 -1.83 0.11
C LYS A 163 -8.62 -1.25 -1.17
N LEU A 164 -7.30 -1.37 -1.33
CA LEU A 164 -6.60 -0.89 -2.52
C LEU A 164 -7.05 -1.62 -3.78
N GLN A 165 -7.22 -2.95 -3.72
CA GLN A 165 -7.76 -3.74 -4.83
C GLN A 165 -9.17 -3.28 -5.21
N VAL A 166 -10.04 -3.04 -4.23
CA VAL A 166 -11.41 -2.58 -4.49
C VAL A 166 -11.40 -1.25 -5.22
N VAL A 167 -10.67 -0.24 -4.72
CA VAL A 167 -10.68 1.10 -5.36
C VAL A 167 -9.96 1.15 -6.72
N THR A 168 -9.05 0.19 -6.98
CA THR A 168 -8.32 0.11 -8.24
C THR A 168 -9.12 -0.62 -9.32
N ASN A 169 -9.84 -1.68 -8.94
CA ASN A 169 -10.54 -2.56 -9.88
C ASN A 169 -12.02 -2.23 -10.08
N THR A 170 -12.61 -1.38 -9.23
CA THR A 170 -14.01 -0.96 -9.40
C THR A 170 -14.09 0.11 -10.49
N PRO A 171 -14.86 -0.12 -11.58
CA PRO A 171 -15.12 0.92 -12.56
C PRO A 171 -15.78 2.11 -11.87
N GLN A 172 -15.25 3.31 -12.09
CA GLN A 172 -15.94 4.52 -11.63
C GLN A 172 -17.12 4.78 -12.56
N GLU A 173 -18.33 4.71 -12.01
CA GLU A 173 -19.59 5.08 -12.67
C GLU A 173 -19.61 6.56 -13.08
#